data_AF-A0A914Z1J3-F1
#
_entry.id   AF-A0A914Z1J3-F1
#
_cell.length_a   1.000
_cell.length_b   1.000
_cell.length_c   1.000
_cell.angle_alpha   90.00
_cell.angle_beta   90.00
_cell.angle_gamma   90.00
#
_symmetry.space_group_name_H-M   'P 1'
#
loop_
_entity.id
_entity.type
_entity.pdbx_description
1 polymer ?
#
loop_
_entity_poly.entity_id
_entity_poly.type
_entity_poly.pdbx_seq_one_letter_code
_entity_poly.pdbx_strand_id
1 'polypeptide(L)'
;MAPIQFKQNSKTNGVIPQQQQQPQQQQTQQQQQLRGGQQQTPQVVVGGAAIKAPNFTQPPQPAIVALGSDATFTAKITGQPAPQI
;
A
#
# COMPACT_ATOMS: atom_id res chain seq x y z
N MET A 1 -2.22 9.61 57.86
CA MET A 1 -0.90 10.22 57.54
C MET A 1 0.17 9.25 58.00
N ALA A 2 1.01 8.72 57.11
CA ALA A 2 2.04 7.73 57.47
C ALA A 2 3.44 8.39 57.53
N PRO A 3 4.36 7.95 58.42
CA PRO A 3 5.61 8.64 58.67
C PRO A 3 6.67 8.35 57.59
N ILE A 4 7.49 9.35 57.29
CA ILE A 4 8.67 9.23 56.43
C ILE A 4 9.83 8.67 57.26
N GLN A 5 10.37 7.51 56.87
CA GLN A 5 11.59 6.95 57.46
C GLN A 5 12.81 7.39 56.65
N PHE A 6 13.72 8.14 57.27
CA PHE A 6 15.05 8.41 56.73
C PHE A 6 16.00 7.28 57.10
N LYS A 7 16.53 6.56 56.10
CA LYS A 7 17.58 5.56 56.32
C LYS A 7 18.94 6.24 56.34
N GLN A 8 19.66 6.09 57.44
CA GLN A 8 21.08 6.47 57.56
C GLN A 8 21.92 5.65 56.58
N ASN A 9 22.70 6.32 55.73
CA ASN A 9 23.72 5.69 54.90
C ASN A 9 25.11 6.04 55.46
N SER A 10 25.76 5.03 56.04
CA SER A 10 27.16 5.09 56.45
C SER A 10 27.99 4.16 55.58
N LYS A 11 28.92 4.78 54.85
CA LYS A 11 30.25 4.31 54.42
C LYS A 11 30.43 3.53 53.10
N THR A 12 31.43 4.03 52.36
CA THR A 12 32.46 3.31 51.59
C THR A 12 32.22 3.06 50.10
N ASN A 13 33.17 3.61 49.33
CA ASN A 13 33.66 3.30 47.98
C ASN A 13 32.65 3.18 46.83
N GLY A 14 32.83 4.05 45.83
CA GLY A 14 31.97 4.21 44.67
C GLY A 14 31.74 2.92 43.90
N VAL A 15 30.50 2.48 43.91
CA VAL A 15 29.93 1.54 42.95
C VAL A 15 28.69 2.25 42.39
N ILE A 16 28.72 2.61 41.11
CA ILE A 16 27.60 3.25 40.44
C ILE A 16 26.48 2.20 40.35
N PRO A 17 25.31 2.41 40.94
CA PRO A 17 24.23 1.43 40.82
C PRO A 17 23.71 1.47 39.37
N GLN A 18 23.86 0.37 38.64
CA GLN A 18 23.07 0.12 37.43
C GLN A 18 21.61 0.07 37.85
N GLN A 19 20.91 1.20 37.69
CA GLN A 19 19.46 1.23 37.81
C GLN A 19 18.87 0.31 36.74
N GLN A 20 18.02 -0.63 37.18
CA GLN A 20 17.28 -1.56 36.35
C GLN A 20 16.52 -0.81 35.24
N GLN A 21 17.04 -0.86 34.01
CA GLN A 21 16.39 -0.35 32.79
C GLN A 21 15.25 -1.26 32.29
N GLN A 22 14.54 -1.95 33.19
CA GLN A 22 13.69 -3.10 32.82
C GLN A 22 12.18 -2.88 32.58
N PRO A 23 11.63 -1.65 32.46
CA PRO A 23 10.31 -1.49 31.82
C PRO A 23 10.39 -1.14 30.32
N GLN A 24 11.43 -0.40 29.90
CA GLN A 24 11.47 0.19 28.54
C GLN A 24 11.64 -0.87 27.43
N GLN A 25 12.36 -1.97 27.72
CA GLN A 25 12.55 -3.06 26.76
C GLN A 25 11.25 -3.85 26.48
N GLN A 26 10.27 -3.85 27.38
CA GLN A 26 8.98 -4.50 27.15
C GLN A 26 8.04 -3.61 26.33
N GLN A 27 8.15 -2.29 26.45
CA GLN A 27 7.40 -1.35 25.62
C GLN A 27 7.88 -1.34 24.17
N THR A 28 9.20 -1.41 23.93
CA THR A 28 9.74 -1.50 22.56
C THR A 28 9.35 -2.80 21.86
N GLN A 29 9.26 -3.91 22.58
CA GLN A 29 8.80 -5.19 22.02
C GLN A 29 7.31 -5.19 21.65
N GLN A 30 6.44 -4.57 22.46
CA GLN A 30 5.01 -4.48 22.14
C GLN A 30 4.73 -3.52 20.97
N GLN A 31 5.49 -2.42 20.84
CA GLN A 31 5.35 -1.52 19.69
C GLN A 31 5.83 -2.14 18.36
N GLN A 32 6.77 -3.08 18.39
CA GLN A 32 7.23 -3.80 17.19
C GLN A 32 6.17 -4.79 16.68
N GLN A 33 5.41 -5.43 17.58
CA GLN A 33 4.35 -6.36 17.18
C GLN A 33 3.17 -5.65 16.49
N LEU A 34 2.85 -4.42 16.89
CA LEU A 34 1.79 -3.62 16.27
C LEU A 34 2.18 -3.03 14.90
N ARG A 35 3.47 -2.95 14.56
CA ARG A 35 3.96 -2.55 13.21
C ARG A 35 4.18 -3.72 12.26
N GLY A 36 4.34 -4.94 12.79
CA GLY A 36 4.56 -6.16 12.02
C GLY A 36 3.28 -6.82 11.49
N GLY A 37 2.12 -6.43 12.02
CA GLY A 37 0.85 -6.69 11.35
C GLY A 37 0.83 -5.88 10.07
N GLN A 38 1.11 -6.54 8.93
CA GLN A 38 0.61 -6.05 7.67
C GLN A 38 -0.87 -5.74 7.93
N GLN A 39 -1.21 -4.45 7.94
CA GLN A 39 -2.58 -4.06 7.72
C GLN A 39 -2.87 -4.63 6.33
N GLN A 40 -3.37 -5.85 6.31
CA GLN A 40 -4.33 -6.26 5.33
C GLN A 40 -5.49 -5.28 5.56
N THR A 41 -5.34 -4.08 4.99
CA THR A 41 -6.51 -3.48 4.36
C THR A 41 -7.15 -4.63 3.61
N PRO A 42 -8.47 -4.84 3.72
CA PRO A 42 -9.15 -5.57 2.68
C PRO A 42 -8.72 -4.88 1.38
N GLN A 43 -7.70 -5.42 0.72
CA GLN A 43 -7.49 -5.18 -0.67
C GLN A 43 -8.74 -5.80 -1.21
N VAL A 44 -9.73 -4.95 -1.50
CA VAL A 44 -10.78 -5.35 -2.40
C VAL A 44 -9.98 -5.83 -3.60
N VAL A 45 -9.88 -7.15 -3.76
CA VAL A 45 -9.40 -7.75 -4.99
C VAL A 45 -10.54 -7.47 -5.96
N VAL A 46 -10.67 -6.20 -6.34
CA VAL A 46 -11.30 -5.83 -7.58
C VAL A 46 -10.39 -6.54 -8.56
N GLY A 47 -10.82 -7.69 -9.08
CA GLY A 47 -10.05 -8.43 -10.08
C GLY A 47 -9.69 -7.42 -11.14
N GLY A 48 -8.43 -6.98 -11.12
CA GLY A 48 -8.01 -5.79 -11.84
C GLY A 48 -8.04 -6.16 -13.31
N ALA A 49 -9.15 -5.88 -13.98
CA ALA A 49 -9.24 -6.08 -15.40
C ALA A 49 -8.07 -5.32 -16.02
N ALA A 50 -7.17 -6.04 -16.69
CA ALA A 50 -5.99 -5.44 -17.29
C ALA A 50 -6.47 -4.33 -18.23
N ILE A 51 -6.11 -3.08 -17.91
CA ILE A 51 -6.46 -1.94 -18.75
C ILE A 51 -5.61 -2.03 -20.01
N LYS A 52 -6.28 -2.13 -21.16
CA LYS A 52 -5.65 -2.22 -22.48
C LYS A 52 -6.15 -1.08 -23.33
N ALA A 53 -5.22 -0.24 -23.80
CA ALA A 53 -5.54 0.86 -24.69
C ALA A 53 -6.23 0.34 -25.98
N PRO A 54 -7.13 1.12 -26.59
CA PRO A 54 -7.70 0.81 -27.89
C PRO A 54 -6.61 0.60 -28.94
N ASN A 55 -6.74 -0.45 -29.74
CA ASN A 55 -5.82 -0.75 -30.83
C ASN A 55 -6.57 -1.33 -32.03
N PHE A 56 -6.27 -0.82 -33.22
CA PHE A 56 -6.73 -1.37 -34.49
C PHE A 56 -5.97 -2.67 -34.78
N THR A 57 -6.71 -3.77 -34.80
CA THR A 57 -6.20 -5.07 -35.28
C THR A 57 -6.45 -5.26 -36.77
N GLN A 58 -7.42 -4.52 -37.33
CA GLN A 58 -7.62 -4.38 -38.76
C GLN A 58 -7.98 -2.91 -39.05
N PRO A 59 -7.08 -2.12 -39.67
CA PRO A 59 -7.36 -0.74 -40.01
C PRO A 59 -8.36 -0.66 -41.18
N PRO A 60 -9.22 0.37 -41.21
CA PRO A 60 -10.07 0.61 -42.36
C PRO A 60 -9.21 0.88 -43.59
N GLN A 61 -9.62 0.34 -44.73
CA GLN A 61 -8.92 0.53 -45.99
C GLN A 61 -9.46 1.76 -46.73
N PRO A 62 -8.63 2.46 -47.52
CA PRO A 62 -9.12 3.49 -48.42
C PRO A 62 -10.18 2.92 -49.37
N ALA A 63 -11.27 3.67 -49.57
CA ALA A 63 -12.31 3.34 -50.53
C ALA A 63 -12.27 4.34 -51.69
N ILE A 64 -12.35 3.83 -52.92
CA ILE A 64 -12.59 4.63 -54.11
C ILE A 64 -14.02 4.34 -54.54
N VAL A 65 -14.87 5.36 -54.52
CA VAL A 65 -16.29 5.25 -54.87
C VAL A 65 -16.68 6.28 -55.91
N ALA A 66 -17.76 5.99 -56.64
CA ALA A 66 -18.34 6.93 -57.58
C ALA A 66 -19.01 8.11 -56.84
N LEU A 67 -19.05 9.28 -57.48
CA LEU A 67 -19.71 10.45 -56.94
C LEU A 67 -21.20 10.16 -56.68
N GLY A 68 -21.69 10.58 -55.51
CA GLY A 68 -23.07 10.36 -55.08
C GLY A 68 -23.37 8.94 -54.57
N SER A 69 -22.36 8.07 -54.49
CA SER A 69 -22.48 6.75 -53.85
C SER A 69 -22.00 6.79 -52.40
N ASP A 70 -22.52 5.87 -51.59
CA ASP A 70 -22.08 5.68 -50.21
C ASP A 70 -20.73 4.94 -50.16
N ALA A 71 -19.89 5.31 -49.20
CA ALA A 71 -18.68 4.58 -48.85
C ALA A 71 -18.84 3.90 -47.48
N THR A 72 -18.49 2.63 -47.39
CA THR A 72 -18.48 1.88 -46.12
C THR A 72 -17.05 1.58 -45.71
N PHE A 73 -16.70 1.93 -44.47
CA PHE A 73 -15.41 1.59 -43.86
C PHE A 73 -15.64 0.55 -42.77
N THR A 74 -14.79 -0.47 -42.71
CA THR A 74 -14.84 -1.51 -41.68
C THR A 74 -13.50 -1.61 -40.98
N ALA A 75 -13.51 -1.68 -39.66
CA ALA A 75 -12.33 -1.83 -38.84
C ALA A 75 -12.56 -2.82 -37.69
N LYS A 76 -11.48 -3.40 -37.17
CA LYS A 76 -11.52 -4.22 -35.94
C LYS A 76 -10.67 -3.55 -34.87
N ILE A 77 -11.29 -3.23 -33.74
CA ILE A 77 -10.66 -2.54 -32.63
C ILE A 77 -10.76 -3.43 -31.39
N THR A 78 -9.65 -3.51 -30.64
CA THR A 78 -9.60 -4.21 -29.35
C THR A 78 -9.24 -3.21 -28.26
N GLY A 79 -9.63 -3.45 -27.01
CA GLY A 79 -9.32 -2.61 -25.85
C GLY A 79 -10.04 -3.14 -24.62
N GLN A 80 -9.56 -2.76 -23.44
CA GLN A 80 -10.22 -3.07 -22.17
C GLN A 80 -10.21 -1.82 -21.28
N PRO A 81 -11.38 -1.27 -20.91
CA PRO A 81 -12.72 -1.69 -21.32
C PRO A 81 -12.96 -1.58 -22.84
N ALA A 82 -14.06 -2.17 -23.33
CA ALA A 82 -14.41 -2.13 -24.73
C ALA A 82 -14.44 -0.66 -25.25
N PRO A 83 -13.80 -0.35 -26.39
CA PRO A 83 -13.79 1.00 -26.93
C PRO A 83 -15.18 1.48 -27.32
N GLN A 84 -15.45 2.76 -27.11
CA GLN A 84 -16.61 3.45 -27.68
C GLN A 84 -16.28 3.80 -29.14
N ILE A 85 -17.18 3.46 -30.07
CA ILE A 85 -17.05 3.69 -31.51
C ILE A 85 -18.05 4.76 -31.94
#